data_AF-A0A3E3HZ25-F1
#
_entry.id   AF-A0A3E3HZ25-F1
#
_cell.length_a   1.000
_cell.length_b   1.000
_cell.length_c   1.000
_cell.angle_alpha   90.00
_cell.angle_beta   90.00
_cell.angle_gamma   90.00
#
_symmetry.space_group_name_H-M   'P 1'
#
loop_
_entity.id
_entity.type
_entity.pdbx_description
1 polymer ?
#
loop_
_entity_poly.entity_id
_entity_poly.type
_entity_poly.pdbx_seq_one_letter_code
_entity_poly.pdbx_strand_id
1 'polypeptide(L)'
;MKPKSAEAARNTQKGTPTQDGIGPFCHLAGLFGQRLYFYNRTKRYTDKLKIDSSRCIGCGQCAAVCPMKNITLVDGSAKSGERCTMCYRCISRCPQQCITLLGKRVVEQCRIERYL
;
A
#
# COMPACT_ATOMS: atom_id res chain seq x y z
N MET A 1 27.17 21.49 10.16
CA MET A 1 26.71 20.25 9.51
C MET A 1 25.19 20.23 9.53
N LYS A 2 24.49 20.24 8.37
CA LYS A 2 23.01 20.15 8.38
C LYS A 2 22.61 18.70 8.66
N PRO A 3 21.58 18.44 9.49
CA PRO A 3 21.16 17.06 9.76
C PRO A 3 20.58 16.44 8.48
N LYS A 4 20.92 15.16 8.23
CA LYS A 4 20.49 14.39 7.05
C LYS A 4 18.96 14.42 6.87
N SER A 5 18.20 14.45 7.97
CA SER A 5 16.74 14.59 7.97
C SER A 5 16.26 15.91 7.35
N ALA A 6 16.90 17.04 7.69
CA ALA A 6 16.52 18.34 7.13
C ALA A 6 16.84 18.43 5.64
N GLU A 7 17.88 17.74 5.17
CA GLU A 7 18.19 17.64 3.75
C GLU A 7 17.19 16.78 2.99
N ALA A 8 16.87 15.60 3.52
CA ALA A 8 15.85 14.72 2.95
C ALA A 8 14.48 15.43 2.83
N ALA A 9 14.11 16.22 3.85
CA ALA A 9 12.89 17.02 3.83
C ALA A 9 12.90 18.06 2.69
N ARG A 10 13.98 18.84 2.55
CA ARG A 10 14.13 19.82 1.45
C ARG A 10 14.08 19.16 0.08
N ASN A 11 14.74 18.01 -0.07
CA ASN A 11 14.80 17.26 -1.32
C ASN A 11 13.41 16.71 -1.70
N THR A 12 12.63 16.25 -0.72
CA THR A 12 11.24 15.83 -0.93
C THR A 12 10.36 17.00 -1.37
N GLN A 13 10.49 18.17 -0.75
CA GLN A 13 9.75 19.38 -1.13
C GLN A 13 10.07 19.84 -2.56
N LYS A 14 11.32 19.64 -3.02
CA LYS A 14 11.75 19.93 -4.39
C LYS A 14 11.34 18.85 -5.41
N GLY A 15 10.64 17.79 -4.99
CA GLY A 15 10.26 16.67 -5.85
C GLY A 15 11.42 15.75 -6.22
N THR A 16 12.58 15.88 -5.57
CA THR A 16 13.78 15.07 -5.79
C THR A 16 14.13 14.25 -4.54
N PRO A 17 13.28 13.29 -4.12
CA PRO A 17 13.53 12.52 -2.90
C PRO A 17 14.84 11.73 -3.00
N THR A 18 15.56 11.61 -1.89
CA THR A 18 16.82 10.85 -1.80
C THR A 18 16.62 9.40 -2.23
N GLN A 19 17.54 8.86 -3.03
CA GLN A 19 17.47 7.48 -3.57
C GLN A 19 18.37 6.50 -2.80
N ASP A 20 18.62 6.76 -1.51
CA ASP A 20 19.42 5.90 -0.65
C ASP A 20 18.84 4.47 -0.63
N GLY A 21 19.66 3.45 -0.89
CA GLY A 21 19.24 2.05 -0.88
C GLY A 21 18.63 1.54 -2.19
N ILE A 22 18.49 2.37 -3.22
CA ILE A 22 17.92 2.00 -4.53
C ILE A 22 19.03 1.67 -5.56
N GLY A 23 20.30 1.78 -5.16
CA GLY A 23 21.45 1.44 -6.00
C GLY A 23 21.58 -0.06 -6.30
N PRO A 24 22.26 -0.45 -7.39
CA PRO A 24 22.38 -1.84 -7.82
C PRO A 24 23.02 -2.74 -6.75
N PHE A 25 24.02 -2.22 -6.03
CA PHE A 25 24.67 -2.94 -4.93
C PHE A 25 23.70 -3.23 -3.77
N CYS A 26 22.89 -2.24 -3.36
CA CYS A 26 21.88 -2.41 -2.31
C CYS A 26 20.80 -3.43 -2.73
N HIS A 27 20.43 -3.43 -4.01
CA HIS A 27 19.52 -4.43 -4.55
C HIS A 27 20.09 -5.85 -4.48
N LEU A 28 21.37 -6.01 -4.80
CA LEU A 28 22.07 -7.30 -4.72
C LEU A 28 22.17 -7.78 -3.27
N ALA A 29 22.61 -6.92 -2.36
CA ALA A 29 22.67 -7.22 -0.93
C ALA A 29 21.29 -7.61 -0.37
N GLY A 30 20.23 -6.88 -0.75
CA GLY A 30 18.86 -7.21 -0.36
C GLY A 30 18.30 -8.48 -1.00
N LEU A 31 18.78 -8.87 -2.20
CA LEU A 31 18.39 -10.13 -2.84
C LEU A 31 18.86 -11.32 -2.00
N PHE A 32 20.16 -11.38 -1.69
CA PHE A 32 20.77 -12.51 -0.99
C PHE A 32 20.54 -12.46 0.53
N GLY A 33 20.52 -11.27 1.13
CA GLY A 33 20.34 -11.12 2.57
C GLY A 33 18.89 -11.16 3.04
N GLN A 34 17.92 -10.87 2.17
CA GLN A 34 16.51 -10.76 2.58
C GLN A 34 15.56 -11.49 1.63
N ARG A 35 15.47 -11.09 0.36
CA ARG A 35 14.40 -11.57 -0.55
C ARG A 35 14.41 -13.09 -0.76
N LEU A 36 15.58 -13.69 -0.98
CA LEU A 36 15.68 -15.15 -1.15
C LEU A 36 15.34 -15.90 0.13
N TYR A 37 15.80 -15.42 1.29
CA TYR A 37 15.46 -15.99 2.59
C TYR A 37 13.95 -15.96 2.86
N PHE A 38 13.29 -14.84 2.57
CA PHE A 38 11.86 -14.65 2.81
C PHE A 38 10.96 -15.25 1.73
N TYR A 39 11.48 -15.63 0.56
CA TYR A 39 10.67 -16.07 -0.60
C TYR A 39 9.64 -17.14 -0.23
N ASN A 40 10.07 -18.20 0.47
CA ASN A 40 9.16 -19.27 0.90
C ASN A 40 8.27 -18.88 2.09
N ARG A 41 8.70 -17.93 2.93
CA ARG A 41 7.93 -17.46 4.10
C ARG A 41 6.73 -16.60 3.66
N THR A 42 6.90 -15.78 2.62
CA THR A 42 5.87 -14.86 2.14
C THR A 42 4.88 -15.49 1.17
N LYS A 43 5.15 -16.70 0.64
CA LYS A 43 4.23 -17.44 -0.25
C LYS A 43 2.83 -17.66 0.33
N ARG A 44 2.71 -17.71 1.65
CA ARG A 44 1.42 -17.91 2.35
C ARG A 44 0.67 -16.60 2.63
N TYR A 45 1.25 -15.46 2.26
CA TYR A 45 0.61 -14.18 2.51
C TYR A 45 -0.54 -13.96 1.53
N THR A 46 -1.58 -13.29 2.00
CA THR A 46 -2.73 -12.98 1.16
C THR A 46 -2.40 -11.84 0.22
N ASP A 47 -2.71 -12.04 -1.05
CA ASP A 47 -2.59 -11.07 -2.14
C ASP A 47 -3.95 -10.51 -2.58
N LYS A 48 -5.03 -10.87 -1.85
CA LYS A 48 -6.42 -10.52 -2.17
C LYS A 48 -7.07 -9.72 -1.06
N LEU A 49 -7.59 -8.56 -1.42
CA LEU A 49 -8.35 -7.70 -0.51
C LEU A 49 -9.79 -8.21 -0.37
N LYS A 50 -10.35 -8.05 0.82
CA LYS A 50 -11.76 -8.27 1.10
C LYS A 50 -12.48 -6.93 1.00
N ILE A 51 -13.43 -6.83 0.08
CA ILE A 51 -14.19 -5.62 -0.19
C ILE A 51 -15.67 -5.94 0.06
N ASP A 52 -16.28 -5.22 1.00
CA ASP A 52 -17.72 -5.32 1.23
C ASP A 52 -18.46 -4.56 0.12
N SER A 53 -19.05 -5.32 -0.80
CA SER A 53 -19.77 -4.77 -1.96
C SER A 53 -21.06 -4.07 -1.57
N SER A 54 -21.67 -4.39 -0.42
CA SER A 54 -22.91 -3.74 0.04
C SER A 54 -22.68 -2.28 0.44
N ARG A 55 -21.45 -1.96 0.88
CA ARG A 55 -21.04 -0.61 1.28
C ARG A 55 -20.21 0.10 0.22
N CYS A 56 -19.77 -0.61 -0.81
CA CYS A 56 -18.96 -0.01 -1.87
C CYS A 56 -19.83 0.85 -2.80
N ILE A 57 -19.48 2.13 -2.92
CA ILE A 57 -20.19 3.09 -3.79
C ILE A 57 -19.54 3.25 -5.18
N GLY A 58 -18.64 2.36 -5.58
CA GLY A 58 -18.03 2.39 -6.90
C GLY A 58 -17.11 3.59 -7.22
N CYS A 59 -16.71 4.39 -6.23
CA CYS A 59 -15.98 5.66 -6.46
C CYS A 59 -14.59 5.55 -7.12
N GLY A 60 -14.01 4.36 -7.24
CA GLY A 60 -12.74 4.13 -7.94
C GLY A 60 -11.47 4.65 -7.26
N GLN A 61 -11.55 5.38 -6.13
CA GLN A 61 -10.36 5.93 -5.46
C GLN A 61 -9.32 4.87 -5.09
N CYS A 62 -9.77 3.69 -4.66
CA CYS A 62 -8.89 2.56 -4.33
C CYS A 62 -8.13 2.02 -5.55
N ALA A 63 -8.75 1.99 -6.73
CA ALA A 63 -8.11 1.60 -7.98
C ALA A 63 -7.08 2.65 -8.42
N ALA A 64 -7.41 3.93 -8.33
CA ALA A 64 -6.53 5.04 -8.70
C ALA A 64 -5.23 5.09 -7.88
N VAL A 65 -5.29 4.78 -6.57
CA VAL A 65 -4.11 4.83 -5.68
C VAL A 65 -3.31 3.54 -5.63
N CYS A 66 -3.75 2.47 -6.30
CA CYS A 66 -3.08 1.17 -6.22
C CYS A 66 -1.87 1.10 -7.16
N PRO A 67 -0.62 1.08 -6.64
CA PRO A 67 0.57 1.04 -7.51
C PRO A 67 0.67 -0.27 -8.30
N MET A 68 0.07 -1.34 -7.77
CA MET A 68 0.10 -2.68 -8.37
C MET A 68 -1.01 -2.91 -9.40
N LYS A 69 -1.90 -1.92 -9.61
CA LYS A 69 -3.12 -2.07 -10.41
C LYS A 69 -3.93 -3.31 -10.01
N ASN A 70 -3.99 -3.59 -8.70
CA ASN A 70 -4.65 -4.78 -8.15
C ASN A 70 -6.17 -4.66 -8.04
N ILE A 71 -6.74 -3.47 -8.23
CA ILE A 71 -8.16 -3.21 -8.00
C ILE A 71 -8.79 -2.70 -9.29
N THR A 72 -9.92 -3.29 -9.67
CA THR A 72 -10.74 -2.87 -10.81
C THR A 72 -12.16 -2.56 -10.36
N LEU A 73 -12.90 -1.79 -11.15
CA LEU A 73 -14.34 -1.58 -10.95
C LEU A 73 -15.09 -2.50 -11.90
N VAL A 74 -16.03 -3.28 -11.35
CA VAL A 74 -16.90 -4.20 -12.07
C VAL A 74 -18.31 -4.05 -11.50
N ASP A 75 -19.30 -3.82 -12.37
CA ASP A 75 -20.71 -3.64 -11.98
C ASP A 75 -20.92 -2.60 -10.87
N GLY A 76 -20.24 -1.47 -10.96
CA GLY A 76 -20.33 -0.39 -9.97
C GLY A 76 -19.66 -0.70 -8.62
N SER A 77 -18.90 -1.78 -8.49
CA SER A 77 -18.23 -2.17 -7.24
C SER A 77 -16.74 -2.46 -7.45
N ALA A 78 -15.92 -2.20 -6.43
CA ALA A 78 -14.49 -2.50 -6.48
C ALA A 78 -14.23 -4.01 -6.27
N LYS A 79 -13.37 -4.60 -7.09
CA LYS A 79 -12.94 -6.00 -7.02
C LYS A 79 -11.43 -6.09 -6.87
N SER A 80 -10.96 -7.03 -6.05
CA SER A 80 -9.53 -7.30 -5.86
C SER A 80 -9.05 -8.41 -6.80
N GLY A 81 -7.90 -8.19 -7.43
CA GLY A 81 -7.06 -9.20 -8.05
C GLY A 81 -6.12 -9.87 -7.04
N GLU A 82 -5.01 -10.40 -7.57
CA GLU A 82 -4.03 -11.28 -6.91
C GLU A 82 -2.60 -10.69 -6.93
N ARG A 83 -2.51 -9.35 -6.86
CA ARG A 83 -1.26 -8.57 -6.91
C ARG A 83 -1.14 -7.60 -5.75
N CYS A 84 -1.86 -7.81 -4.65
CA CYS A 84 -1.76 -6.94 -3.48
C CYS A 84 -0.41 -7.11 -2.80
N THR A 85 0.32 -6.01 -2.62
CA THR A 85 1.57 -5.97 -1.83
C THR A 85 1.35 -5.53 -0.38
N MET A 86 0.09 -5.51 0.08
CA MET A 86 -0.29 -5.15 1.44
C MET A 86 0.17 -3.75 1.88
N CYS A 87 0.16 -2.78 0.96
CA CYS A 87 0.58 -1.40 1.26
C CYS A 87 -0.49 -0.54 1.96
N TYR A 88 -1.70 -1.06 2.18
CA TYR A 88 -2.83 -0.41 2.85
C TYR A 88 -3.36 0.91 2.25
N ARG A 89 -2.80 1.44 1.14
CA ARG A 89 -3.27 2.69 0.50
C ARG A 89 -4.76 2.70 0.18
N CYS A 90 -5.28 1.61 -0.38
CA CYS A 90 -6.69 1.47 -0.71
C CYS A 90 -7.58 1.46 0.54
N ILE A 91 -7.12 0.81 1.61
CA ILE A 91 -7.82 0.72 2.90
C ILE A 91 -7.93 2.11 3.53
N SER A 92 -6.82 2.84 3.61
CA SER A 92 -6.80 4.20 4.19
C SER A 92 -7.63 5.20 3.37
N ARG A 93 -7.63 5.07 2.03
CA ARG A 93 -8.29 6.05 1.16
C ARG A 93 -9.78 5.80 0.96
N CYS A 94 -10.28 4.58 1.14
CA CYS A 94 -11.69 4.27 0.92
C CYS A 94 -12.60 5.14 1.82
N PRO A 95 -13.47 6.00 1.27
CA PRO A 95 -14.36 6.85 2.06
C PRO A 95 -15.41 6.03 2.82
N GLN A 96 -15.85 4.93 2.23
CA GLN A 96 -16.83 4.03 2.85
C GLN A 96 -16.22 3.03 3.83
N GLN A 97 -14.89 3.02 3.98
CA GLN A 97 -14.18 2.14 4.91
C GLN A 97 -14.63 0.66 4.80
N CYS A 98 -14.79 0.20 3.55
CA CYS A 98 -15.34 -1.12 3.23
C CYS A 98 -14.29 -2.13 2.75
N ILE A 99 -13.00 -1.79 2.86
CA ILE A 99 -11.88 -2.63 2.41
C ILE A 99 -11.10 -3.10 3.64
N THR A 100 -10.82 -4.40 3.73
CA THR A 100 -9.89 -4.96 4.70
C THR A 100 -8.97 -5.99 4.05
N LEU A 101 -7.77 -6.13 4.62
CA LEU A 101 -6.83 -7.20 4.30
C LEU A 101 -6.82 -8.25 5.41
N LEU A 102 -6.89 -7.80 6.66
CA LEU A 102 -6.85 -8.63 7.85
C LEU A 102 -8.27 -8.90 8.38
N GLY A 103 -8.50 -10.08 8.92
CA GLY A 103 -9.79 -10.46 9.51
C GLY A 103 -10.90 -10.66 8.48
N LYS A 104 -12.16 -10.61 8.92
CA LYS A 104 -13.36 -10.88 8.10
C LYS A 104 -14.13 -9.62 7.69
N ARG A 105 -14.15 -8.59 8.53
CA ARG A 105 -14.90 -7.33 8.32
C ARG A 105 -14.18 -6.14 8.93
N VAL A 106 -14.51 -4.95 8.47
CA VAL A 106 -14.04 -3.69 9.07
C VAL A 106 -14.91 -3.37 10.29
N VAL A 107 -14.29 -3.25 11.46
CA VAL A 107 -14.95 -2.75 12.68
C VAL A 107 -14.82 -1.24 12.73
N GLU A 108 -13.59 -0.74 12.65
CA GLU A 108 -13.28 0.67 12.68
C GLU A 108 -12.01 0.94 11.88
N GLN A 109 -11.97 2.08 11.18
CA GLN A 109 -10.76 2.61 10.55
C GLN A 109 -10.61 4.05 10.99
N CYS A 110 -9.56 4.36 11.73
CA CYS A 110 -9.30 5.74 12.14
C CYS A 110 -8.45 6.43 11.08
N ARG A 111 -8.82 7.67 10.76
CA ARG A 111 -7.96 8.55 9.97
C ARG A 111 -7.33 9.61 10.87
N ILE A 112 -6.22 10.17 10.43
CA ILE A 112 -5.45 11.15 11.21
C ILE A 112 -6.31 12.36 11.58
N GLU A 113 -7.25 12.75 10.71
CA GLU A 113 -8.14 13.89 10.92
C GLU A 113 -9.07 13.74 12.14
N ARG A 114 -9.20 12.54 12.71
CA ARG A 114 -9.93 12.32 13.97
C ARG A 114 -9.13 12.75 15.21
N TYR A 115 -7.81 12.90 15.08
CA TYR A 115 -6.88 13.17 16.19
C TYR A 115 -6.15 14.52 16.05
N LEU A 116 -6.45 15.26 14.98
CA LEU A 116 -6.03 16.65 14.79
C LEU A 116 -7.13 17.58 15.32
#